data_AF-A0A523PMA4-F1
#
_entry.id   AF-A0A523PMA4-F1
#
_cell.length_a   1.000
_cell.length_b   1.000
_cell.length_c   1.000
_cell.angle_alpha   90.00
_cell.angle_beta   90.00
_cell.angle_gamma   90.00
#
_symmetry.space_group_name_H-M   'P 1'
#
loop_
_entity.id
_entity.type
_entity.pdbx_description
1 polymer ?
#
loop_
_entity_poly.entity_id
_entity_poly.type
_entity_poly.pdbx_seq_one_letter_code
_entity_poly.pdbx_strand_id
1 'polypeptide(L)'
;MNKGETPASVPSKIRERLYEKLRDPAYASAYVNDALLEGDEVVFKTAVGDIIRARGVVKIAKRAGINRSTIFKTLKPETRTSFTTFHSLLYACDINFSTQPILKINRAKVRKKAKTVMRRSATGEIATAKTRIKPTSTRRV
;
A
#
# COMPACT_ATOMS: atom_id res chain seq x y z
N MET A 1 -5.84 39.36 -11.18
CA MET A 1 -4.89 38.23 -11.32
C MET A 1 -4.87 37.46 -10.00
N ASN A 2 -5.63 36.37 -9.91
CA ASN A 2 -5.74 35.58 -8.69
C ASN A 2 -4.44 34.81 -8.46
N LYS A 3 -3.69 35.17 -7.42
CA LYS A 3 -2.59 34.36 -6.90
C LYS A 3 -3.22 33.05 -6.43
N GLY A 4 -2.79 31.93 -7.02
CA GLY A 4 -3.23 30.60 -6.62
C GLY A 4 -2.95 30.39 -5.16
N GLU A 5 -4.00 30.42 -4.34
CA GLU A 5 -3.94 30.01 -2.95
C GLU A 5 -3.52 28.54 -2.95
N THR A 6 -2.28 28.31 -2.50
CA THR A 6 -1.79 27.01 -2.12
C THR A 6 -2.79 26.42 -1.12
N PRO A 7 -3.47 25.29 -1.39
CA PRO A 7 -4.50 24.80 -0.49
C PRO A 7 -3.88 24.44 0.85
N ALA A 8 -4.45 25.07 1.90
CA ALA A 8 -4.33 24.83 3.33
C ALA A 8 -3.09 24.04 3.82
N SER A 9 -2.25 24.74 4.56
CA SER A 9 -1.10 24.21 5.29
C SER A 9 -1.53 23.14 6.29
N VAL A 10 -1.33 21.86 5.95
CA VAL A 10 -1.25 20.79 6.96
C VAL A 10 -0.15 21.20 7.95
N PRO A 11 -0.38 21.10 9.28
CA PRO A 11 0.58 21.56 10.29
C PRO A 11 1.99 21.06 9.99
N SER A 12 2.98 21.96 9.96
CA SER A 12 4.33 21.70 9.42
C SER A 12 4.96 20.41 9.99
N LYS A 13 4.70 20.12 11.27
CA LYS A 13 5.17 18.91 11.96
C LYS A 13 4.59 17.59 11.42
N ILE A 14 3.35 17.60 10.94
CA ILE A 14 2.68 16.39 10.41
C ILE A 14 3.27 16.05 9.04
N ARG A 15 3.44 17.06 8.17
CA ARG A 15 4.05 16.87 6.83
C ARG A 15 5.50 16.43 6.93
N GLU A 16 6.27 17.01 7.84
CA GLU A 16 7.67 16.65 8.02
C GLU A 16 7.84 15.18 8.46
N ARG A 17 7.04 14.72 9.43
CA ARG A 17 7.01 13.31 9.84
C ARG A 17 6.58 12.37 8.71
N LEU A 18 5.62 12.79 7.89
CA LEU A 18 5.21 12.03 6.71
C LEU A 18 6.37 11.90 5.72
N TYR A 19 7.04 13.01 5.39
CA TYR A 19 8.12 13.01 4.41
C TYR A 19 9.31 12.18 4.85
N GLU A 20 9.64 12.17 6.14
CA GLU A 20 10.69 11.29 6.65
C GLU A 20 10.37 9.81 6.35
N LYS A 21 9.13 9.37 6.61
CA LYS A 21 8.70 8.00 6.31
C LYS A 21 8.68 7.69 4.81
N LEU A 22 8.28 8.64 3.96
CA LEU A 22 8.20 8.44 2.50
C LEU A 22 9.57 8.26 1.82
N ARG A 23 10.68 8.45 2.55
CA ARG A 23 12.02 8.08 2.07
C ARG A 23 12.21 6.56 2.03
N ASP A 24 11.53 5.81 2.89
CA ASP A 24 11.51 4.35 2.85
C ASP A 24 10.67 3.85 1.65
N PRO A 25 11.24 3.01 0.76
CA PRO A 25 10.51 2.43 -0.37
C PRO A 25 9.29 1.60 0.04
N ALA A 26 9.36 0.86 1.14
CA ALA A 26 8.24 0.02 1.57
C ALA A 26 7.05 0.87 2.01
N TYR A 27 7.31 1.88 2.86
CA TYR A 27 6.28 2.83 3.28
C TYR A 27 5.69 3.61 2.10
N ALA A 28 6.53 4.10 1.19
CA ALA A 28 6.06 4.84 0.01
C ALA A 28 5.19 3.98 -0.93
N SER A 29 5.56 2.71 -1.14
CA SER A 29 4.75 1.78 -1.94
C SER A 29 3.39 1.51 -1.29
N ALA A 30 3.34 1.26 0.01
CA ALA A 30 2.09 1.10 0.74
C ALA A 30 1.20 2.35 0.62
N TYR A 31 1.80 3.53 0.78
CA TYR A 31 1.09 4.80 0.67
C TYR A 31 0.45 5.04 -0.71
N VAL A 32 1.15 4.70 -1.81
CA VAL A 32 0.58 4.78 -3.16
C VAL A 32 -0.52 3.73 -3.37
N ASN A 33 -0.36 2.52 -2.82
CA ASN A 33 -1.36 1.48 -2.93
C ASN A 33 -2.66 1.87 -2.23
N ASP A 34 -2.58 2.44 -1.03
CA ASP A 34 -3.75 2.97 -0.31
C ASP A 34 -4.46 4.06 -1.14
N ALA A 35 -3.69 4.97 -1.75
CA ALA A 35 -4.23 6.01 -2.62
C ALA A 35 -4.91 5.44 -3.88
N LEU A 36 -4.39 4.34 -4.45
CA LEU A 36 -5.02 3.65 -5.59
C LEU A 36 -6.32 2.93 -5.18
N LEU A 37 -6.38 2.38 -3.96
CA LEU A 37 -7.56 1.68 -3.46
C LEU A 37 -8.76 2.61 -3.23
N GLU A 38 -8.51 3.88 -2.92
CA GLU A 38 -9.57 4.90 -2.81
C GLU A 38 -10.26 5.16 -4.15
N GLY A 39 -9.59 4.90 -5.27
CA GLY A 39 -10.15 5.07 -6.62
C GLY A 39 -10.27 6.53 -7.09
N ASP A 40 -9.71 7.48 -6.34
CA ASP A 40 -9.67 8.90 -6.70
C ASP A 40 -8.30 9.30 -7.27
N GLU A 41 -8.29 9.79 -8.52
CA GLU A 41 -7.08 10.26 -9.21
C GLU A 41 -6.39 11.41 -8.47
N VAL A 42 -7.14 12.30 -7.81
CA VAL A 42 -6.56 13.43 -7.07
C VAL A 42 -5.80 12.94 -5.85
N VAL A 43 -6.32 11.93 -5.14
CA VAL A 43 -5.64 11.28 -4.01
C VAL A 43 -4.37 10.59 -4.49
N PHE A 44 -4.43 9.84 -5.60
CA PHE A 44 -3.26 9.22 -6.20
C PHE A 44 -2.18 10.24 -6.59
N LYS A 45 -2.55 11.31 -7.31
CA LYS A 45 -1.61 12.41 -7.67
C LYS A 45 -1.00 13.06 -6.45
N THR A 46 -1.78 13.26 -5.40
CA THR A 46 -1.30 13.85 -4.15
C THR A 46 -0.24 12.95 -3.50
N ALA A 47 -0.52 11.64 -3.40
CA ALA A 47 0.42 10.67 -2.84
C ALA A 47 1.75 10.60 -3.62
N VAL A 48 1.67 10.53 -4.96
CA VAL A 48 2.85 10.58 -5.82
C VAL A 48 3.62 11.89 -5.62
N GLY A 49 2.92 13.02 -5.53
CA GLY A 49 3.54 14.33 -5.31
C GLY A 49 4.28 14.41 -3.98
N ASP A 50 3.73 13.83 -2.92
CA ASP A 50 4.35 13.84 -1.59
C ASP A 50 5.62 12.98 -1.55
N ILE A 51 5.62 11.83 -2.22
CA ILE A 51 6.83 11.00 -2.38
C ILE A 51 7.91 11.76 -3.15
N ILE A 52 7.53 12.43 -4.24
CA ILE A 52 8.47 13.20 -5.05
C ILE A 52 9.09 14.34 -4.22
N ARG A 53 8.30 15.03 -3.40
CA ARG A 53 8.78 16.10 -2.52
C ARG A 53 9.69 15.57 -1.42
N ALA A 54 9.31 14.46 -0.78
CA ALA A 54 10.08 13.82 0.29
C ALA A 54 11.49 13.37 -0.17
N ARG A 55 11.62 12.98 -1.44
CA ARG A 55 12.87 12.45 -2.03
C ARG A 55 13.61 13.46 -2.90
N GLY A 56 13.03 14.64 -3.10
CA GLY A 56 13.61 15.74 -3.88
C GLY A 56 13.20 15.73 -5.35
N VAL A 57 12.42 16.75 -5.74
CA VAL A 57 11.89 16.94 -7.10
C VAL A 57 13.00 16.94 -8.16
N VAL A 58 14.13 17.58 -7.87
CA VAL A 58 15.25 17.69 -8.82
C VAL A 58 15.87 16.33 -9.13
N LYS A 59 16.07 15.51 -8.10
CA LYS A 59 16.65 14.17 -8.22
C LYS A 59 15.73 13.28 -9.06
N ILE A 60 14.44 13.31 -8.78
CA ILE A 60 13.45 12.50 -9.49
C ILE A 60 13.26 12.96 -10.92
N ALA A 61 13.19 14.27 -11.18
CA ALA A 61 13.14 14.83 -12.53
C ALA A 61 14.29 14.30 -13.40
N LYS A 62 15.51 14.33 -12.88
CA LYS A 62 16.70 13.81 -13.57
C LYS A 62 16.61 12.31 -13.81
N ARG A 63 16.22 11.52 -12.80
CA ARG A 63 16.08 10.05 -12.91
C ARG A 63 14.98 9.64 -13.90
N ALA A 64 13.86 10.35 -13.90
CA ALA A 64 12.71 10.05 -14.74
C ALA A 64 12.86 10.57 -16.19
N GLY A 65 13.86 11.42 -16.46
CA GLY A 65 14.01 12.09 -17.75
C GLY A 65 12.89 13.11 -18.02
N ILE A 66 12.31 13.69 -16.97
CA ILE A 66 11.14 14.59 -17.06
C ILE A 66 11.51 15.96 -16.50
N ASN A 67 11.11 17.02 -17.19
CA ASN A 67 11.32 18.40 -16.73
C ASN A 67 10.54 18.68 -15.43
N ARG A 68 11.13 19.46 -14.52
CA ARG A 68 10.50 19.84 -13.24
C ARG A 68 9.14 20.52 -13.45
N SER A 69 9.01 21.36 -14.48
CA SER A 69 7.76 22.02 -14.84
C SER A 69 6.68 21.01 -15.25
N THR A 70 7.05 19.94 -15.95
CA THR A 70 6.15 18.83 -16.30
C THR A 70 5.70 18.10 -15.05
N ILE A 71 6.60 17.83 -14.09
CA ILE A 71 6.20 17.23 -12.79
C ILE A 71 5.13 18.07 -12.11
N PHE A 72 5.34 19.38 -11.98
CA PHE A 72 4.34 20.25 -11.34
C PHE A 72 3.01 20.29 -12.08
N LYS A 73 3.02 20.22 -13.42
CA LYS A 73 1.78 20.10 -14.21
C LYS A 73 1.09 18.76 -13.97
N THR A 74 1.83 17.66 -14.04
CA THR A 74 1.33 16.29 -13.83
C THR A 74 0.61 16.10 -12.50
N LEU A 75 1.12 16.74 -11.44
CA LEU A 75 0.56 16.62 -10.09
C LEU A 75 -0.65 17.55 -9.85
N LYS A 76 -1.06 18.38 -10.82
CA LYS A 76 -2.27 19.19 -10.68
C LYS A 76 -3.52 18.31 -10.82
N PRO A 77 -4.57 18.55 -10.01
CA PRO A 77 -5.82 17.78 -10.09
C PRO A 77 -6.39 17.70 -11.50
N GLU A 78 -6.48 18.84 -12.19
CA GLU A 78 -7.12 19.00 -13.51
C GLU A 78 -6.31 18.42 -14.68
N THR A 79 -5.02 18.12 -14.48
CA THR A 79 -4.15 17.74 -15.59
C THR A 79 -4.27 16.25 -15.88
N ARG A 80 -4.75 15.90 -17.06
CA ARG A 80 -4.68 14.51 -17.54
C ARG A 80 -3.23 14.16 -17.86
N THR A 81 -2.73 13.12 -17.21
CA THR A 81 -1.36 12.65 -17.41
C THR A 81 -1.39 11.21 -17.91
N SER A 82 -0.50 10.89 -18.86
CA SER A 82 -0.39 9.52 -19.37
C SER A 82 0.14 8.56 -18.31
N PHE A 83 -0.28 7.29 -18.39
CA PHE A 83 0.27 6.22 -17.56
C PHE A 83 1.80 6.15 -17.66
N THR A 84 2.38 6.30 -18.86
CA THR A 84 3.83 6.30 -19.08
C THR A 84 4.55 7.32 -18.20
N THR A 85 3.99 8.52 -18.06
CA THR A 85 4.59 9.58 -17.23
C THR A 85 4.55 9.21 -15.76
N PHE A 86 3.41 8.70 -15.27
CA PHE A 86 3.30 8.22 -13.89
C PHE A 86 4.22 7.06 -13.60
N HIS A 87 4.30 6.09 -14.51
CA HIS A 87 5.19 4.96 -14.41
C HIS A 87 6.65 5.41 -14.33
N SER A 88 7.10 6.33 -15.19
CA SER A 88 8.47 6.87 -15.12
C SER A 88 8.76 7.60 -13.80
N LEU A 89 7.80 8.37 -13.28
CA LEU A 89 7.95 9.07 -11.99
C LEU A 89 8.03 8.09 -10.82
N LEU A 90 7.15 7.09 -10.77
CA LEU A 90 7.15 6.07 -9.73
C LEU A 90 8.38 5.18 -9.80
N TYR A 91 8.82 4.80 -11.00
CA TYR A 91 10.04 4.05 -11.21
C TYR A 91 11.28 4.84 -10.76
N ALA A 92 11.31 6.16 -11.01
CA ALA A 92 12.34 7.05 -10.46
C ALA A 92 12.26 7.21 -8.92
N CYS A 93 11.14 6.80 -8.32
CA CYS A 93 10.95 6.64 -6.88
C CYS A 93 11.14 5.19 -6.42
N ASP A 94 11.69 4.29 -7.23
CA ASP A 94 11.89 2.88 -6.87
C ASP A 94 10.57 2.16 -6.48
N ILE A 95 9.45 2.57 -7.08
CA ILE A 95 8.11 1.99 -6.92
C ILE A 95 7.66 1.43 -8.26
N ASN A 96 7.06 0.25 -8.25
CA ASN A 96 6.51 -0.39 -9.44
C ASN A 96 5.03 -0.77 -9.21
N PHE A 97 4.27 -0.90 -10.30
CA PHE A 97 2.91 -1.41 -10.24
C PHE A 97 2.92 -2.94 -10.22
N SER A 98 1.99 -3.52 -9.48
CA SER A 98 1.74 -4.96 -9.46
C SER A 98 0.24 -5.22 -9.61
N THR A 99 -0.09 -6.29 -10.32
CA THR A 99 -1.47 -6.73 -10.49
C THR A 99 -1.80 -7.83 -9.50
N GLN A 100 -3.04 -7.80 -9.02
CA GLN A 100 -3.58 -8.81 -8.11
C GLN A 100 -4.99 -9.18 -8.56
N PRO A 101 -5.40 -10.45 -8.38
CA PRO A 101 -6.74 -10.87 -8.73
C PRO A 101 -7.77 -10.14 -7.85
N ILE A 102 -8.87 -9.69 -8.45
CA ILE A 102 -10.00 -9.15 -7.69
C ILE A 102 -10.69 -10.31 -6.97
N LEU A 103 -10.37 -10.48 -5.69
CA LEU A 103 -10.98 -11.51 -4.85
C LEU A 103 -12.45 -11.15 -4.58
N LYS A 104 -13.37 -11.67 -5.40
CA LYS A 104 -14.78 -11.68 -5.06
C LYS A 104 -14.96 -12.66 -3.89
N ILE A 105 -15.08 -12.15 -2.67
CA ILE A 105 -15.42 -12.97 -1.51
C ILE A 105 -16.79 -13.59 -1.80
N ASN A 106 -16.79 -14.87 -2.13
CA ASN A 106 -18.02 -15.60 -2.38
C ASN A 106 -18.67 -15.86 -1.01
N ARG A 107 -19.47 -14.88 -0.53
CA ARG A 107 -20.10 -14.89 0.81
C ARG A 107 -20.87 -16.19 1.08
N ALA A 108 -21.36 -16.87 0.04
CA ALA A 108 -21.97 -18.20 0.14
C ALA A 108 -20.99 -19.30 0.61
N LYS A 109 -19.74 -19.30 0.13
CA LYS A 109 -18.69 -20.25 0.58
C LYS A 109 -18.19 -19.91 1.99
N VAL A 110 -18.07 -18.63 2.33
CA VAL A 110 -17.71 -18.19 3.69
C VAL A 110 -18.81 -18.56 4.69
N ARG A 111 -20.09 -18.31 4.37
CA ARG A 111 -21.24 -18.75 5.19
C ARG A 111 -21.28 -20.27 5.35
N LYS A 112 -21.00 -21.05 4.31
CA LYS A 112 -20.93 -22.52 4.40
C LYS A 112 -19.74 -22.98 5.26
N LYS A 113 -18.54 -22.41 5.08
CA LYS A 113 -17.35 -22.75 5.89
C LYS A 113 -17.54 -22.36 7.37
N ALA A 114 -18.10 -21.19 7.65
CA ALA A 114 -18.48 -20.76 9.00
C ALA A 114 -19.54 -21.69 9.61
N LYS A 115 -20.56 -22.10 8.85
CA LYS A 115 -21.58 -23.06 9.32
C LYS A 115 -21.00 -24.46 9.56
N THR A 116 -20.01 -24.90 8.80
CA THR A 116 -19.30 -26.18 9.02
C THR A 116 -18.37 -26.13 10.23
N VAL A 117 -17.62 -25.04 10.41
CA VAL A 117 -16.77 -24.84 11.60
C VAL A 117 -17.64 -24.74 12.86
N MET A 118 -18.76 -24.03 12.79
CA MET A 118 -19.70 -23.87 13.91
C MET A 118 -20.49 -25.16 14.22
N ARG A 119 -20.80 -25.99 13.21
CA ARG A 119 -21.37 -27.34 13.44
C ARG A 119 -20.34 -28.26 14.10
N ARG A 120 -19.08 -28.26 13.67
CA ARG A 120 -18.02 -29.09 14.29
C ARG A 120 -17.79 -28.77 15.77
N SER A 121 -17.85 -27.49 16.15
CA SER A 121 -17.81 -27.09 17.57
C SER A 121 -19.07 -27.46 18.36
N ALA A 122 -20.22 -27.59 17.69
CA ALA A 122 -21.48 -27.97 18.33
C ALA A 122 -21.67 -29.49 18.45
N THR A 123 -21.06 -30.31 17.57
CA THR A 123 -21.20 -31.78 17.62
C THR A 123 -20.17 -32.49 18.51
N GLY A 124 -19.36 -31.76 19.29
CA GLY A 124 -18.48 -32.39 20.29
C GLY A 124 -17.33 -33.25 19.73
N GLU A 125 -16.96 -33.12 18.44
CA GLU A 125 -15.71 -33.68 17.91
C GLU A 125 -14.52 -32.81 18.31
N ILE A 126 -14.33 -32.60 19.61
CA ILE A 126 -13.04 -32.17 20.14
C ILE A 126 -12.21 -33.44 20.17
N ALA A 127 -11.47 -33.71 19.11
CA ALA A 127 -10.51 -34.80 19.08
C ALA A 127 -9.56 -34.62 20.28
N THR A 128 -9.76 -35.45 21.30
CA THR A 128 -8.93 -35.53 22.49
C THR A 128 -7.55 -36.03 22.06
N ALA A 129 -6.65 -35.09 21.78
CA ALA A 129 -5.24 -35.39 21.65
C ALA A 129 -4.71 -35.84 23.03
N LYS A 130 -4.91 -37.12 23.36
CA LYS A 130 -4.21 -37.80 24.45
C LYS A 130 -2.74 -37.90 24.04
N THR A 131 -1.94 -36.94 24.49
CA THR A 131 -0.48 -37.01 24.45
C THR A 131 -0.04 -38.21 25.29
N ARG A 132 0.23 -39.33 24.62
CA ARG A 132 0.82 -40.54 25.20
C ARG A 132 2.30 -40.26 25.48
N ILE A 133 2.61 -39.80 26.69
CA ILE A 133 3.96 -39.80 27.23
C ILE A 133 4.37 -41.27 27.36
N LYS A 134 5.35 -41.74 26.57
CA LYS A 134 5.95 -43.06 26.76
C LYS A 134 6.96 -42.95 27.92
N PRO A 135 6.90 -43.79 28.96
CA PRO A 135 7.97 -43.85 29.94
C PRO A 135 9.18 -44.53 29.31
N THR A 136 10.28 -43.79 29.17
CA THR A 136 11.58 -44.37 28.80
C THR A 136 12.20 -44.94 30.07
N SER A 137 12.24 -46.27 30.18
CA SER A 137 13.12 -46.96 31.14
C SER A 137 13.74 -48.21 30.53
N THR A 138 15.06 -48.08 30.33
CA THR A 138 16.12 -49.05 30.65
C THR A 138 16.27 -50.32 29.80
N ARG A 139 17.50 -50.51 29.26
CA ARG A 139 18.22 -51.78 29.47
C ARG A 139 19.74 -51.62 29.38
N ARG A 140 20.41 -51.92 30.51
CA ARG A 140 21.82 -52.37 30.59
C ARG A 140 22.05 -53.60 29.72
N VAL A 141 23.18 -53.66 29.05
CA VAL A 141 24.07 -54.84 28.98
C VAL A 141 25.49 -54.35 28.87
#